data_AF-A0AAW7MHJ8-F1
#
_entry.id   AF-A0AAW7MHJ8-F1
#
_cell.length_a   1.000
_cell.length_b   1.000
_cell.length_c   1.000
_cell.angle_alpha   90.00
_cell.angle_beta   90.00
_cell.angle_gamma   90.00
#
_symmetry.space_group_name_H-M   'P 1'
#
loop_
_entity.id
_entity.type
_entity.pdbx_description
1 polymer ?
#
loop_
_entity_poly.entity_id
_entity_poly.type
_entity_poly.pdbx_seq_one_letter_code
_entity_poly.pdbx_strand_id
1 'polypeptide(L)' 'MRMSQRNRVRERFVDSRSSAGSRSIMRMMREQGIVIGRARVNRLMADLGLIGKQPGSHAYTRPPA' A
#
# COMPACT_ATOMS: atom_id res chain seq x y z
N MET A 1 -21.42 10.35 -8.23
CA MET A 1 -19.95 10.58 -8.31
C MET A 1 -19.24 9.28 -8.63
N ARG A 2 -18.44 9.20 -9.71
CA ARG A 2 -17.53 8.06 -9.94
C ARG A 2 -16.28 8.25 -9.09
N MET A 3 -16.09 7.46 -8.03
CA MET A 3 -14.79 7.41 -7.34
C MET A 3 -13.72 6.94 -8.32
N SER A 4 -12.67 7.74 -8.50
CA SER A 4 -11.52 7.34 -9.30
C SER A 4 -10.78 6.20 -8.61
N GLN A 5 -10.15 5.31 -9.39
CA GLN A 5 -9.29 4.25 -8.84
C GLN A 5 -8.18 4.81 -7.93
N ARG A 6 -7.75 6.06 -8.18
CA ARG A 6 -6.79 6.80 -7.34
C ARG A 6 -7.32 7.08 -5.94
N ASN A 7 -8.56 7.57 -5.81
CA ASN A 7 -9.15 7.84 -4.50
C ASN A 7 -9.28 6.56 -3.67
N ARG A 8 -9.70 5.46 -4.29
CA ARG A 8 -9.80 4.17 -3.58
C ARG A 8 -8.44 3.65 -3.10
N VAL A 9 -7.39 3.78 -3.92
CA VAL A 9 -6.02 3.42 -3.49
C VAL A 9 -5.57 4.30 -2.32
N ARG A 10 -5.85 5.60 -2.36
CA ARG A 10 -5.53 6.54 -1.27
C ARG A 10 -6.27 6.21 0.02
N GLU A 11 -7.57 5.98 -0.04
CA GLU A 11 -8.39 5.58 1.10
C GLU A 11 -7.85 4.31 1.74
N ARG A 12 -7.59 3.26 0.96
CA ARG A 12 -7.04 1.99 1.49
C ARG A 12 -5.67 2.17 2.12
N PHE A 13 -4.84 3.03 1.56
CA PHE A 13 -3.53 3.35 2.14
C PHE A 13 -3.66 4.08 3.49
N VAL A 14 -4.58 5.04 3.59
CA VAL A 14 -4.88 5.78 4.84
C VAL A 14 -5.49 4.85 5.89
N ASP A 15 -6.48 4.02 5.52
CA ASP A 15 -7.10 3.01 6.39
C ASP A 15 -6.06 2.07 6.99
N SER A 16 -5.04 1.72 6.20
CA SER A 16 -3.92 0.87 6.64
C SER A 16 -2.89 1.58 7.52
N ARG A 17 -3.09 2.86 7.86
CA ARG A 17 -2.12 3.71 8.58
C ARG A 17 -0.78 3.79 7.86
N SER A 18 -0.81 3.88 6.53
CA SER A 18 0.36 3.92 5.64
C SER A 18 1.23 2.67 5.65
N SER A 19 0.71 1.51 6.07
CA SER A 19 1.46 0.24 6.08
C SER A 19 1.17 -0.66 4.86
N ALA A 20 0.01 -0.51 4.22
CA ALA A 20 -0.38 -1.37 3.11
C ALA A 20 0.39 -1.02 1.83
N GLY A 21 1.22 -1.99 1.39
CA GLY A 21 1.85 -1.94 0.08
C GLY A 21 0.91 -2.35 -1.06
N SER A 22 1.44 -2.32 -2.29
CA SER A 22 0.70 -2.62 -3.52
C SER A 22 0.00 -4.00 -3.53
N ARG A 23 0.56 -4.99 -2.82
CA ARG A 23 -0.02 -6.34 -2.71
C ARG A 23 -1.27 -6.35 -1.81
N SER A 24 -1.20 -5.67 -0.67
CA SER A 24 -2.30 -5.55 0.28
C SER A 24 -3.44 -4.72 -0.28
N ILE A 25 -3.13 -3.56 -0.89
CA ILE A 25 -4.14 -2.70 -1.53
C ILE A 25 -4.82 -3.43 -2.69
N MET A 26 -4.07 -4.19 -3.50
CA MET A 26 -4.66 -5.00 -4.56
C MET A 26 -5.65 -6.04 -4.02
N ARG A 27 -5.33 -6.72 -2.90
CA ARG A 27 -6.26 -7.66 -2.26
C ARG A 27 -7.52 -6.95 -1.76
N MET A 28 -7.35 -5.83 -1.05
CA MET A 28 -8.47 -5.02 -0.54
C MET A 28 -9.37 -4.50 -1.67
N MET A 29 -8.80 -4.09 -2.82
CA MET A 29 -9.60 -3.66 -3.97
C MET A 29 -10.40 -4.81 -4.58
N ARG A 30 -9.83 -6.02 -4.62
CA ARG A 30 -10.53 -7.22 -5.12
C ARG A 30 -11.63 -7.69 -4.18
N GLU A 31 -11.43 -7.61 -2.87
CA GLU A 31 -12.47 -7.85 -1.86
C GLU A 31 -13.68 -6.91 -2.05
N GLN A 32 -13.46 -5.72 -2.65
CA GLN A 32 -14.51 -4.76 -3.01
C GLN A 32 -15.05 -4.92 -4.44
N GLY A 33 -14.77 -6.04 -5.11
CA GLY A 33 -15.21 -6.33 -6.47
C GLY A 33 -14.45 -5.56 -7.56
N ILE A 34 -13.35 -4.87 -7.24
CA ILE A 34 -12.52 -4.19 -8.24
C ILE A 34 -11.45 -5.15 -8.76
N VAL A 35 -11.63 -5.58 -10.01
CA VAL A 35 -10.62 -6.37 -10.73
C VAL A 35 -9.46 -5.46 -11.12
N ILE A 36 -8.40 -5.47 -10.31
CA ILE A 36 -7.16 -4.73 -10.58
C ILE A 36 -5.93 -5.64 -10.34
N GLY A 37 -4.88 -5.40 -11.13
CA GLY A 37 -3.59 -6.08 -11.00
C GLY A 37 -2.62 -5.29 -10.11
N ARG A 38 -1.68 -6.00 -9.49
CA ARG A 38 -0.62 -5.41 -8.64
C ARG A 38 0.17 -4.33 -9.38
N ALA A 39 0.52 -4.55 -10.65
CA ALA A 39 1.29 -3.59 -11.44
C ALA A 39 0.55 -2.25 -11.62
N ARG A 40 -0.78 -2.30 -11.79
CA ARG A 40 -1.60 -1.10 -11.90
C ARG A 40 -1.75 -0.39 -10.55
N VAL A 41 -1.92 -1.13 -9.45
CA VAL A 41 -1.89 -0.55 -8.10
C VAL A 41 -0.54 0.10 -7.80
N ASN A 42 0.57 -0.53 -8.18
CA ASN A 42 1.91 0.02 -7.99
C ASN A 42 2.08 1.36 -8.71
N ARG A 43 1.67 1.44 -9.99
CA ARG A 43 1.66 2.71 -10.73
C ARG A 43 0.78 3.76 -10.07
N LEU A 44 -0.42 3.40 -9.62
CA LEU A 44 -1.31 4.33 -8.92
C LEU A 44 -0.72 4.83 -7.59
N MET A 45 -0.04 3.96 -6.83
CA MET A 45 0.66 4.36 -5.61
C MET A 45 1.84 5.31 -5.92
N ALA A 46 2.62 5.01 -6.96
CA ALA A 46 3.72 5.86 -7.41
C ALA A 46 3.22 7.23 -7.89
N ASP A 47 2.19 7.27 -8.72
CA ASP A 47 1.53 8.51 -9.18
C ASP A 47 1.03 9.38 -8.00
N LEU A 48 0.63 8.74 -6.90
CA LEU A 48 0.12 9.40 -5.70
C LEU A 48 1.20 9.67 -4.64
N GLY A 49 2.46 9.28 -4.87
CA GLY A 49 3.55 9.42 -3.90
C GLY A 49 3.37 8.58 -2.63
N LEU A 50 2.60 7.49 -2.68
CA LEU A 50 2.29 6.65 -1.52
C LEU A 50 3.41 5.62 -1.31
N ILE A 51 4.22 5.83 -0.28
CA ILE A 51 5.29 4.92 0.12
C ILE A 51 4.91 4.30 1.46
N GLY A 52 4.87 2.96 1.51
CA GLY A 52 4.57 2.24 2.75
C GLY A 52 5.63 2.51 3.81
N LYS A 53 5.19 2.78 5.05
CA LYS A 53 6.08 2.84 6.21
C LYS A 53 6.67 1.46 6.44
N GLN A 54 7.92 1.26 6.07
CA GLN A 54 8.68 0.13 6.60
C GLN A 54 9.22 0.52 7.98
N PRO A 55 9.07 -0.35 9.01
CA PRO A 55 9.83 -0.18 10.23
C PRO A 55 11.31 -0.17 9.85
N GLY A 56 12.07 0.80 10.40
CA GLY A 56 13.50 0.89 10.19
C GLY A 56 14.22 -0.42 10.52
N SER A 57 15.39 -0.62 9.94
CA SER A 57 16.25 -1.79 10.17
C SER A 57 16.33 -2.14 11.66
N HIS A 58 15.99 -3.39 12.01
CA HIS A 58 15.97 -3.88 13.40
C HIS A 58 17.32 -3.62 14.08
N ALA A 59 17.31 -2.86 15.18
CA ALA A 59 18.49 -2.44 15.92
C ALA A 59 19.18 -3.56 16.75
N TYR A 60 18.82 -4.82 16.54
CA TYR A 60 19.32 -5.94 17.34
C TYR A 60 20.23 -6.86 16.52
N THR A 61 21.49 -6.46 16.37
CA THR A 61 22.59 -7.44 16.33
C THR A 61 23.83 -6.82 16.94
N ARG A 62 23.93 -6.90 18.27
CA ARG A 62 25.21 -6.84 18.98
C ARG A 62 25.18 -7.91 20.07
N PRO A 63 25.77 -9.09 19.86
CA PRO A 63 26.37 -9.81 20.96
C PRO A 63 27.73 -9.16 21.26
N PRO A 64 28.00 -8.68 22.50
CA PRO A 64 29.37 -8.35 22.90
C PRO A 64 30.23 -9.62 22.93
N ALA A 65 31.52 -9.43 22.62
CA ALA A 65 32.58 -10.44 22.57
C ALA A 65 32.90 -11.05 23.94
#